data_AF-A0A4Y9ZHK3-F1
#
_entry.id   AF-A0A4Y9ZHK3-F1
#
_cell.length_a   1.000
_cell.length_b   1.000
_cell.length_c   1.000
_cell.angle_alpha   90.00
_cell.angle_beta   90.00
_cell.angle_gamma   90.00
#
_symmetry.space_group_name_H-M   'P 1'
#
loop_
_entity.id
_entity.type
_entity.pdbx_description
1 polymer ?
#
loop_
_entity_poly.entity_id
_entity_poly.type
_entity_poly.pdbx_seq_one_letter_code
_entity_poly.pdbx_strand_id
1 'polypeptide(L)'
;MGASQSKSEDESSKVFYSETPIQFSQDLVNQLSDQSPDTPSSTLDGHIRQRIQSEIARLREEENALYTQIETTLEKENLDRERSMAGDAVSSSQGQDETTGDVKSSAVLLGDLEEVKSKIDRFQTRQELADQPALKAKSEAVVLCYRSNPTRTLDCWQEVSDFRHAVAEVEQQYIQKLRT
;
A
#
# COMPACT_ATOMS: atom_id res chain seq x y z
N MET A 1 82.82 -48.84 -35.58
CA MET A 1 82.57 -49.10 -37.01
C MET A 1 81.07 -49.21 -37.22
N GLY A 2 80.50 -48.39 -38.12
CA GLY A 2 79.13 -48.50 -38.67
C GLY A 2 78.03 -47.79 -37.87
N ALA A 3 77.07 -47.06 -38.45
CA ALA A 3 76.85 -46.56 -39.81
C ALA A 3 75.74 -45.49 -39.72
N SER A 4 75.78 -44.50 -40.62
CA SER A 4 74.81 -43.43 -40.86
C SER A 4 73.55 -43.90 -41.60
N GLN A 5 72.36 -43.37 -41.26
CA GLN A 5 71.16 -43.21 -42.10
C GLN A 5 70.08 -42.47 -41.28
N SER A 6 69.24 -41.55 -41.76
CA SER A 6 69.17 -40.65 -42.91
C SER A 6 67.96 -39.73 -42.61
N LYS A 7 68.07 -38.42 -42.87
CA LYS A 7 66.94 -37.48 -42.81
C LYS A 7 65.99 -37.77 -43.98
N SER A 8 64.68 -37.74 -43.73
CA SER A 8 63.66 -37.58 -44.77
C SER A 8 62.99 -36.21 -44.58
N GLU A 9 63.15 -35.39 -45.62
CA GLU A 9 62.54 -34.08 -45.83
C GLU A 9 61.06 -34.20 -46.26
N ASP A 10 60.28 -33.19 -45.86
CA ASP A 10 59.13 -32.58 -46.52
C ASP A 10 58.05 -33.44 -47.22
N GLU A 11 56.90 -33.57 -46.56
CA GLU A 11 55.57 -33.65 -47.21
C GLU A 11 54.76 -32.42 -46.77
N SER A 12 54.99 -31.29 -47.45
CA SER A 12 54.24 -30.06 -47.24
C SER A 12 52.88 -30.15 -47.95
N SER A 13 51.80 -30.09 -47.18
CA SER A 13 50.42 -30.01 -47.69
C SER A 13 50.27 -28.81 -48.63
N LYS A 14 49.96 -29.06 -49.90
CA LYS A 14 49.79 -27.98 -50.88
C LYS A 14 48.40 -27.36 -50.73
N VAL A 15 48.32 -26.28 -49.95
CA VAL A 15 47.11 -25.47 -49.77
C VAL A 15 47.03 -24.42 -50.89
N PHE A 16 45.96 -24.46 -51.69
CA PHE A 16 45.69 -23.44 -52.70
C PHE A 16 44.80 -22.35 -52.09
N TYR A 17 45.29 -21.12 -52.04
CA TYR A 17 44.50 -19.94 -51.66
C TYR A 17 43.99 -19.26 -52.94
N SER A 18 42.68 -18.98 -53.02
CA SER A 18 42.12 -18.19 -54.12
C SER A 18 42.51 -16.72 -53.98
N GLU A 19 43.13 -16.14 -55.00
CA GLU A 19 43.68 -14.77 -54.99
C GLU A 19 42.62 -13.64 -55.06
N THR A 20 41.32 -13.96 -55.05
CA THR A 20 40.25 -12.95 -55.08
C THR A 20 39.47 -12.92 -53.75
N PRO A 21 39.24 -11.72 -53.16
CA PRO A 21 38.45 -11.62 -51.93
C PRO A 21 36.99 -11.99 -52.21
N ILE A 22 36.55 -13.14 -51.72
CA ILE A 22 35.16 -13.56 -51.78
C ILE A 22 34.40 -12.72 -50.74
N GLN A 23 33.70 -11.67 -51.20
CA GLN A 23 32.79 -10.92 -50.32
C GLN A 23 31.42 -11.60 -50.34
N PHE A 24 31.03 -12.17 -49.21
CA PHE A 24 29.68 -12.68 -49.00
C PHE A 24 28.73 -11.53 -48.66
N SER A 25 27.53 -11.53 -49.23
CA SER A 25 26.50 -10.54 -48.87
C SER A 25 26.06 -10.70 -47.43
N GLN A 26 25.88 -9.60 -46.71
CA GLN A 26 25.46 -9.59 -45.30
C GLN A 26 24.16 -10.37 -45.05
N ASP A 27 23.24 -10.39 -46.01
CA ASP A 27 21.99 -11.15 -45.92
C ASP A 27 22.20 -12.67 -45.94
N LEU A 28 23.17 -13.18 -46.70
CA LEU A 28 23.54 -14.59 -46.69
C LEU A 28 24.24 -14.97 -45.38
N VAL A 29 25.07 -14.07 -44.83
CA VAL A 29 25.72 -14.27 -43.54
C VAL A 29 24.69 -14.32 -42.42
N ASN A 30 23.69 -13.43 -42.44
CA ASN A 30 22.61 -13.40 -41.47
C ASN A 30 21.69 -14.64 -41.60
N GLN A 31 21.39 -15.08 -42.82
CA GLN A 31 20.61 -16.31 -43.04
C GLN A 31 21.36 -17.58 -42.61
N LEU A 32 22.68 -17.65 -42.80
CA LEU A 32 23.49 -18.76 -42.28
C LEU A 32 23.65 -18.71 -40.76
N SER A 33 23.69 -17.52 -40.15
CA SER A 33 23.70 -17.42 -38.68
C SER A 33 22.37 -17.88 -38.08
N ASP A 34 21.25 -17.53 -38.73
CA ASP A 34 19.91 -18.00 -38.34
C ASP A 34 19.69 -19.49 -38.67
N GLN A 35 20.33 -20.03 -39.72
CA GLN A 35 20.39 -21.46 -40.04
C GLN A 35 21.64 -22.15 -39.46
N SER A 36 22.07 -21.78 -38.25
CA SER A 36 23.05 -22.62 -37.55
C SER A 36 22.43 -24.00 -37.35
N PRO A 37 23.06 -25.09 -37.83
CA PRO A 37 22.50 -26.43 -37.66
C PRO A 37 22.39 -26.71 -36.16
N ASP A 38 21.26 -27.29 -35.74
CA ASP A 38 21.05 -27.85 -34.42
C ASP A 38 22.13 -28.93 -34.17
N THR A 39 23.30 -28.49 -33.76
CA THR A 39 24.33 -29.37 -33.23
C THR A 39 23.81 -29.89 -31.90
N PRO A 40 24.10 -31.14 -31.50
CA PRO A 40 23.65 -31.67 -30.21
C PRO A 40 24.08 -30.81 -29.01
N SER A 41 25.06 -29.91 -29.16
CA SER A 41 25.41 -28.93 -28.12
C SER A 41 24.36 -27.83 -27.97
N SER A 42 23.69 -27.39 -29.04
CA SER A 42 22.67 -26.33 -28.99
C SER A 42 21.38 -26.77 -28.26
N THR A 43 20.97 -28.03 -28.46
CA THR A 43 19.82 -28.62 -27.76
C THR A 43 20.13 -28.87 -26.28
N LEU A 44 21.36 -29.31 -25.98
CA LEU A 44 21.87 -29.40 -24.60
C LEU A 44 21.96 -28.03 -23.93
N ASP A 45 22.49 -27.02 -24.61
CA ASP A 45 22.58 -25.65 -24.10
C ASP A 45 21.19 -25.06 -23.84
N GLY A 46 20.21 -25.35 -24.69
CA GLY A 46 18.80 -24.99 -24.48
C GLY A 46 18.23 -25.61 -23.20
N HIS A 47 18.44 -26.92 -23.00
CA HIS A 47 18.00 -27.62 -21.79
C HIS A 47 18.70 -27.10 -20.52
N ILE A 48 20.00 -26.80 -20.61
CA ILE A 48 20.76 -26.19 -19.51
C ILE A 48 20.20 -24.82 -19.16
N ARG A 49 19.96 -23.94 -20.14
CA ARG A 49 19.35 -22.62 -19.92
C ARG A 49 17.97 -22.73 -19.29
N GLN A 50 17.13 -23.66 -19.76
CA GLN A 50 15.81 -23.89 -19.20
C GLN A 50 15.88 -24.30 -17.73
N ARG A 51 16.79 -25.23 -17.39
CA ARG A 51 16.98 -25.67 -16.00
C ARG A 51 17.54 -24.56 -15.10
N ILE A 52 18.46 -23.75 -15.61
CA ILE A 52 18.95 -22.58 -14.89
C ILE A 52 17.81 -21.59 -14.64
N GLN A 53 16.98 -21.31 -15.63
CA GLN A 53 15.84 -20.40 -15.48
C GLN A 53 14.81 -20.93 -14.47
N SER A 54 14.50 -22.24 -14.49
CA SER A 54 13.61 -22.83 -13.49
C SER A 54 14.19 -22.74 -12.09
N GLU A 55 15.50 -22.96 -11.93
CA GLU A 55 16.14 -22.88 -10.61
C GLU A 55 16.23 -21.44 -10.11
N ILE A 56 16.49 -20.46 -10.98
CA ILE A 56 16.46 -19.03 -10.63
C ILE A 56 15.05 -18.60 -10.20
N ALA A 57 14.01 -19.03 -10.93
CA ALA A 57 12.64 -18.71 -10.59
C ALA A 57 12.27 -19.26 -9.21
N ARG A 58 12.64 -20.52 -8.94
CA ARG A 58 12.47 -21.16 -7.64
C ARG A 58 13.21 -20.42 -6.52
N LEU A 59 14.49 -20.06 -6.73
CA LEU A 59 15.28 -19.35 -5.72
C LEU A 59 14.69 -17.98 -5.38
N ARG A 60 14.14 -17.25 -6.36
CA ARG A 60 13.46 -15.97 -6.13
C ARG A 60 12.19 -16.13 -5.30
N GLU A 61 11.45 -17.21 -5.50
CA GLU A 61 10.26 -17.50 -4.70
C GLU A 61 10.63 -17.83 -3.24
N GLU A 62 11.66 -18.65 -3.04
CA GLU A 62 12.20 -18.95 -1.72
C GLU A 62 12.73 -17.67 -1.02
N GLU A 63 13.44 -16.81 -1.76
CA GLU A 63 13.95 -15.52 -1.26
C GLU A 63 12.79 -14.58 -0.85
N ASN A 64 11.76 -14.45 -1.67
CA ASN A 64 10.57 -13.64 -1.33
C ASN A 64 9.86 -14.18 -0.09
N ALA A 65 9.71 -15.51 0.02
CA ALA A 65 9.12 -16.12 1.21
C ALA A 65 9.95 -15.79 2.47
N LEU A 66 11.28 -15.88 2.39
CA LEU A 66 12.16 -15.50 3.48
C LEU A 66 12.05 -14.00 3.84
N TYR A 67 11.96 -13.11 2.85
CA TYR A 67 11.75 -11.68 3.11
C TYR A 67 10.45 -11.42 3.88
N THR A 68 9.33 -12.03 3.46
CA THR A 68 8.05 -11.88 4.17
C THR A 68 8.11 -12.47 5.58
N GLN A 69 8.83 -13.58 5.76
CA GLN A 69 9.02 -14.18 7.08
C GLN A 69 9.86 -13.28 7.99
N ILE A 70 10.92 -12.66 7.46
CA ILE A 70 11.75 -11.70 8.21
C ILE A 70 10.92 -10.48 8.59
N GLU A 71 10.16 -9.91 7.66
CA GLU A 71 9.30 -8.74 7.91
C GLU A 71 8.29 -9.02 9.01
N THR A 72 7.55 -10.13 8.92
CA THR A 72 6.57 -10.53 9.94
C THR A 72 7.20 -10.84 11.30
N THR A 73 8.40 -11.44 11.31
CA THR A 73 9.13 -11.72 12.55
C THR A 73 9.65 -10.43 13.19
N LEU A 74 10.15 -9.48 12.39
CA LEU A 74 10.64 -8.19 12.85
C LEU A 74 9.49 -7.31 13.36
N GLU A 75 8.35 -7.31 12.67
CA GLU A 75 7.13 -6.63 13.13
C GLU A 75 6.69 -7.20 14.48
N LYS A 76 6.65 -8.52 14.62
CA LYS A 76 6.31 -9.17 15.88
C LYS A 76 7.32 -8.87 16.99
N GLU A 77 8.62 -8.93 16.70
CA GLU A 77 9.66 -8.58 17.67
C GLU A 77 9.54 -7.11 18.08
N ASN A 78 9.29 -6.20 17.15
CA ASN A 78 9.10 -4.79 17.45
C ASN A 78 7.86 -4.58 18.33
N LEU A 79 6.73 -5.24 18.03
CA LEU A 79 5.54 -5.21 18.88
C LEU A 79 5.78 -5.80 20.27
N ASP A 80 6.47 -6.93 20.38
CA ASP A 80 6.80 -7.58 21.66
C ASP A 80 7.78 -6.71 22.47
N ARG A 81 8.76 -6.10 21.81
CA ARG A 81 9.72 -5.16 22.41
C ARG A 81 9.02 -3.89 22.87
N GLU A 82 8.17 -3.28 22.05
CA GLU A 82 7.33 -2.13 22.42
C GLU A 82 6.43 -2.47 23.61
N ARG A 83 5.84 -3.68 23.63
CA ARG A 83 4.99 -4.12 24.74
C ARG A 83 5.77 -4.36 26.03
N SER A 84 7.00 -4.88 25.93
CA SER A 84 7.88 -5.03 27.10
C SER A 84 8.32 -3.67 27.65
N MET A 85 8.67 -2.72 26.78
CA MET A 85 9.05 -1.36 27.15
C MET A 85 7.86 -0.57 27.73
N ALA A 86 6.66 -0.75 27.19
CA ALA A 86 5.44 -0.14 27.73
C ALA A 86 5.00 -0.76 29.06
N GLY A 87 5.27 -2.06 29.28
CA GLY A 87 4.99 -2.75 30.54
C GLY A 87 5.89 -2.30 31.70
N ASP A 88 7.14 -1.95 31.43
CA ASP A 88 8.11 -1.49 32.44
C ASP A 88 7.93 0.01 32.79
N ALA A 89 7.37 0.80 31.87
CA ALA A 89 6.99 2.20 32.11
C ALA A 89 5.79 2.36 33.08
N VAL A 90 4.94 1.33 33.24
CA VAL A 90 3.84 1.34 34.22
C VAL A 90 4.33 1.07 35.65
N SER A 91 5.48 0.42 35.82
CA SER A 91 6.07 0.17 37.15
C SER A 91 7.01 1.28 37.65
N SER A 92 7.33 2.27 36.81
CA SER A 92 8.28 3.35 37.14
C SER A 92 7.65 4.75 37.25
N SER A 93 6.32 4.87 37.29
CA SER A 93 5.62 6.15 37.51
C SER A 93 5.60 6.61 38.98
N GLN A 94 6.77 6.64 39.63
CA GLN A 94 6.99 7.37 40.88
C GLN A 94 8.32 8.13 40.79
N GLY A 95 8.40 9.13 39.91
CA GLY A 95 9.59 9.97 39.81
C GLY A 95 9.62 10.90 38.60
N GLN A 96 8.96 12.05 38.74
CA GLN A 96 9.45 13.40 38.40
C GLN A 96 10.23 13.65 37.09
N ASP A 97 9.57 14.40 36.19
CA ASP A 97 10.10 15.55 35.42
C ASP A 97 11.45 15.39 34.68
N GLU A 98 11.41 14.98 33.41
CA GLU A 98 12.31 15.57 32.39
C GLU A 98 11.81 15.29 30.96
N THR A 99 11.93 16.33 30.13
CA THR A 99 11.60 16.44 28.72
C THR A 99 12.35 15.45 27.84
N THR A 100 11.83 14.23 27.71
CA THR A 100 12.27 13.28 26.68
C THR A 100 11.05 12.79 25.93
N GLY A 101 11.04 13.02 24.61
CA GLY A 101 9.90 12.79 23.74
C GLY A 101 9.22 11.46 24.04
N ASP A 102 8.00 11.56 24.57
CA ASP A 102 7.05 10.48 24.74
C ASP A 102 6.75 9.92 23.33
N VAL A 103 7.59 8.98 22.88
CA VAL A 103 7.31 8.14 21.73
C VAL A 103 6.20 7.21 22.19
N LYS A 104 4.96 7.73 22.27
CA LYS A 104 3.78 6.90 22.46
C LYS A 104 3.85 5.82 21.40
N SER A 105 3.93 4.56 21.84
CA SER A 105 4.08 3.42 20.94
C SER A 105 2.94 3.42 19.92
N SER A 106 3.18 2.82 18.75
CA SER A 106 2.18 2.78 17.67
C SER A 106 0.83 2.22 18.17
N ALA A 107 0.87 1.25 19.08
CA ALA A 107 -0.31 0.68 19.72
C ALA A 107 -1.08 1.67 20.63
N VAL A 108 -0.37 2.52 21.40
CA VAL A 108 -1.01 3.57 22.21
C VAL A 108 -1.62 4.63 21.31
N LEU A 109 -0.93 5.03 20.24
CA LEU A 109 -1.45 5.98 19.25
C LEU A 109 -2.70 5.45 18.54
N LEU A 110 -2.76 4.16 18.19
CA LEU A 110 -3.95 3.55 17.62
C LEU A 110 -5.14 3.55 18.60
N GLY A 111 -4.89 3.29 19.88
CA GLY A 111 -5.91 3.40 20.93
C GLY A 111 -6.43 4.83 21.10
N ASP A 112 -5.51 5.80 21.17
CA ASP A 112 -5.83 7.22 21.28
C ASP A 112 -6.62 7.72 20.06
N LEU A 113 -6.28 7.25 18.86
CA LEU A 113 -6.97 7.63 17.61
C LEU A 113 -8.42 7.11 17.61
N GLU A 114 -8.64 5.87 18.03
CA GLU A 114 -10.00 5.31 18.15
C GLU A 114 -10.81 6.02 19.24
N GLU A 115 -10.18 6.39 20.37
CA GLU A 115 -10.84 7.19 21.40
C GLU A 115 -11.24 8.58 20.86
N VAL A 116 -10.34 9.26 20.15
CA VAL A 116 -10.62 10.57 19.53
C VAL A 116 -11.75 10.46 18.51
N LYS A 117 -11.72 9.45 17.66
CA LYS A 117 -12.78 9.19 16.69
C LYS A 117 -14.13 8.97 17.39
N SER A 118 -14.17 8.16 18.44
CA SER A 118 -15.40 7.93 19.21
C SER A 118 -15.94 9.21 19.87
N LYS A 119 -15.06 10.10 20.34
CA LYS A 119 -15.44 11.39 20.92
C LYS A 119 -16.00 12.34 19.86
N ILE A 120 -15.41 12.36 18.66
CA ILE A 120 -15.88 13.14 17.53
C ILE A 120 -17.26 12.66 17.08
N ASP A 121 -17.44 11.35 16.91
CA ASP A 121 -18.74 10.78 16.50
C ASP A 121 -19.83 11.10 17.52
N ARG A 122 -19.53 10.98 18.82
CA ARG A 122 -20.45 11.39 19.90
C ARG A 122 -20.77 12.87 19.86
N PHE A 123 -19.80 13.73 19.57
CA PHE A 123 -20.01 15.16 19.46
C PHE A 123 -20.84 15.51 18.23
N GLN A 124 -20.52 14.96 17.06
CA GLN A 124 -21.27 15.16 15.82
C GLN A 124 -22.71 14.68 15.97
N THR A 125 -22.93 13.51 16.56
CA THR A 125 -24.29 13.00 16.82
C THR A 125 -25.07 13.94 17.74
N ARG A 126 -24.43 14.49 18.79
CA ARG A 126 -25.05 15.48 19.68
C ARG A 126 -25.33 16.80 18.97
N GLN A 127 -24.43 17.22 18.08
CA GLN A 127 -24.59 18.45 17.31
C GLN A 127 -25.71 18.32 16.27
N GLU A 128 -25.80 17.19 15.56
CA GLU A 128 -26.88 16.90 14.62
C GLU A 128 -28.25 16.86 15.31
N LEU A 129 -28.28 16.43 16.58
CA LEU A 129 -29.47 16.51 17.42
C LEU A 129 -29.78 17.93 17.90
N ALA A 130 -28.77 18.75 18.16
CA ALA A 130 -28.92 20.14 18.58
C ALA A 130 -29.32 21.05 17.41
N ASP A 131 -28.88 20.72 16.20
CA ASP A 131 -29.09 21.48 14.99
C ASP A 131 -30.07 20.76 14.05
N GLN A 132 -31.31 20.51 14.48
CA GLN A 132 -32.36 20.07 13.55
C GLN A 132 -32.62 21.20 12.51
N PRO A 133 -32.21 21.03 11.24
CA PRO A 133 -32.30 22.11 10.26
C PRO A 133 -33.76 22.44 9.93
N ALA A 134 -34.66 21.45 10.07
CA ALA A 134 -36.10 21.63 9.90
C ALA A 134 -36.69 22.62 10.93
N LEU A 135 -36.25 22.55 12.20
CA LEU A 135 -36.71 23.45 13.24
C LEU A 135 -36.21 24.88 13.02
N LYS A 136 -34.96 25.04 12.57
CA LYS A 136 -34.41 26.35 12.19
C LYS A 136 -35.14 26.95 11.00
N ALA A 137 -35.45 26.17 9.97
CA ALA A 137 -36.23 26.65 8.83
C ALA A 137 -37.64 27.13 9.25
N LYS A 138 -38.32 26.39 10.14
CA LYS A 138 -39.63 26.78 10.67
C LYS A 138 -39.56 28.03 11.57
N SER A 139 -38.50 28.19 12.37
CA SER A 139 -38.31 29.39 13.20
C SER A 139 -38.01 30.63 12.35
N GLU A 140 -37.18 30.49 11.31
CA GLU A 140 -36.90 31.54 10.33
C GLU A 140 -38.16 31.95 9.57
N ALA A 141 -39.02 31.01 9.18
CA ALA A 141 -40.30 31.30 8.53
C ALA A 141 -41.21 32.20 9.39
N VAL A 142 -41.28 31.92 10.70
CA VAL A 142 -42.03 32.77 11.66
C VAL A 142 -41.44 34.17 11.72
N VAL A 143 -40.11 34.28 11.81
CA VAL A 143 -39.42 35.58 11.86
C VAL A 143 -39.64 36.37 10.56
N LEU A 144 -39.58 35.71 9.41
CA LEU A 144 -39.85 36.33 8.11
C LEU A 144 -41.29 36.81 8.00
N CYS A 145 -42.26 36.01 8.45
CA CYS A 145 -43.66 36.42 8.43
C CYS A 145 -43.91 37.68 9.29
N TYR A 146 -43.39 37.71 10.52
CA TYR A 146 -43.53 38.89 11.38
C TYR A 146 -42.80 40.12 10.85
N ARG A 147 -41.66 39.94 10.17
CA ARG A 147 -40.95 41.05 9.51
C ARG A 147 -41.75 41.60 8.32
N SER A 148 -42.43 40.75 7.58
CA SER A 148 -43.26 41.15 6.44
C SER A 148 -44.59 41.81 6.86
N ASN A 149 -45.12 41.45 8.03
CA ASN A 149 -46.43 41.90 8.53
C ASN A 149 -46.34 42.60 9.91
N PRO A 150 -45.75 43.80 10.00
CA PRO A 150 -45.53 44.48 11.28
C PRO A 150 -46.82 44.97 11.96
N THR A 151 -47.88 45.24 11.20
CA THR A 151 -49.19 45.71 11.71
C THR A 151 -50.27 44.63 11.70
N ARG A 152 -50.00 43.47 11.09
CA ARG A 152 -50.93 42.34 10.95
C ARG A 152 -50.27 41.04 11.43
N THR A 153 -49.85 41.04 12.68
CA THR A 153 -49.15 39.90 13.29
C THR A 153 -50.03 38.64 13.41
N LEU A 154 -51.37 38.80 13.37
CA LEU A 154 -52.32 37.69 13.42
C LEU A 154 -52.34 36.85 12.14
N ASP A 155 -51.86 37.36 11.00
CA ASP A 155 -51.82 36.61 9.74
C ASP A 155 -50.76 35.49 9.78
N CYS A 156 -49.77 35.59 10.67
CA CYS A 156 -48.65 34.64 10.84
C CYS A 156 -48.96 33.45 11.76
N TRP A 157 -50.25 33.15 12.00
CA TRP A 157 -50.66 32.12 12.96
C TRP A 157 -50.30 30.70 12.50
N GLN A 158 -50.27 30.46 11.19
CA GLN A 158 -49.99 29.15 10.61
C GLN A 158 -48.52 28.76 10.80
N GLU A 159 -47.60 29.67 10.54
CA GLU A 159 -46.16 29.50 10.71
C GLU A 159 -45.82 29.27 12.19
N VAL A 160 -46.51 29.99 13.08
CA VAL A 160 -46.37 29.84 14.53
C VAL A 160 -46.91 28.48 14.99
N SER A 161 -48.01 28.01 14.43
CA SER A 161 -48.58 26.69 14.73
C SER A 161 -47.63 25.57 14.29
N ASP A 162 -47.11 25.66 13.07
CA ASP A 162 -46.13 24.73 12.52
C ASP A 162 -44.85 24.68 13.35
N PHE A 163 -44.34 25.84 13.77
CA PHE A 163 -43.17 25.90 14.65
C PHE A 163 -43.44 25.24 16.01
N ARG A 164 -44.61 25.48 16.63
CA ARG A 164 -44.99 24.83 17.89
C ARG A 164 -45.07 23.31 17.76
N HIS A 165 -45.64 22.81 16.66
CA HIS A 165 -45.69 21.37 16.40
C HIS A 165 -44.29 20.77 16.24
N ALA A 166 -43.42 21.42 15.47
CA ALA A 166 -42.04 20.98 15.30
C ALA A 166 -41.27 20.98 16.63
N VAL A 167 -41.39 22.03 17.45
CA VAL A 167 -40.78 22.08 18.80
C VAL A 167 -41.28 20.93 19.67
N ALA A 168 -42.58 20.69 19.71
CA ALA A 168 -43.16 19.63 20.53
C ALA A 168 -42.65 18.23 20.13
N GLU A 169 -42.44 17.98 18.84
CA GLU A 169 -41.85 16.73 18.36
C GLU A 169 -40.39 16.58 18.80
N VAL A 170 -39.57 17.63 18.66
CA VAL A 170 -38.18 17.63 19.11
C VAL A 170 -38.09 17.43 20.64
N GLU A 171 -38.95 18.10 21.41
CA GLU A 171 -39.01 17.94 22.86
C GLU A 171 -39.38 16.51 23.25
N GLN A 172 -40.33 15.88 22.56
CA GLN A 172 -40.69 14.48 22.80
C GLN A 172 -39.51 13.54 22.50
N GLN A 173 -38.83 13.72 21.37
CA GLN A 173 -37.65 12.92 21.01
C GLN A 173 -36.52 13.11 22.02
N TYR A 174 -36.29 14.33 22.48
CA TYR A 174 -35.28 14.64 23.48
C TYR A 174 -35.60 13.98 24.84
N ILE A 175 -36.85 14.08 25.30
CA ILE A 175 -37.30 13.42 26.54
C ILE A 175 -37.18 11.89 26.44
N GLN A 176 -37.50 11.30 25.27
CA GLN A 176 -37.32 9.87 25.05
C GLN A 176 -35.85 9.44 25.15
N LYS A 177 -34.92 10.21 24.57
CA LYS A 177 -33.48 9.94 24.64
C LYS A 177 -32.88 10.14 26.03
N LEU A 178 -33.45 11.02 26.86
CA LEU A 178 -33.02 11.19 28.24
C LEU A 178 -33.52 10.08 29.18
N ARG A 179 -34.59 9.37 28.79
CA ARG A 179 -35.16 8.26 29.57
C ARG A 179 -34.42 6.94 29.35
N THR A 180 -33.77 6.77 28.19
CA THR A 180 -32.93 5.61 27.84
C THR A 180 -31.49 5.81 28.28
#